data_AF-A0A7I8IW99-F1
#
_entry.id   AF-A0A7I8IW99-F1
#
_cell.length_a   1.000
_cell.length_b   1.000
_cell.length_c   1.000
_cell.angle_alpha   90.00
_cell.angle_beta   90.00
_cell.angle_gamma   90.00
#
_symmetry.space_group_name_H-M   'P 1'
#
loop_
_entity.id
_entity.type
_entity.pdbx_description
1 polymer ?
#
loop_
_entity_poly.entity_id
_entity_poly.type
_entity_poly.pdbx_seq_one_letter_code
_entity_poly.pdbx_strand_id
1 'polypeptide(L)'
;MAFGVFLRCVHRCKSPADARTSVLGKVSSPSGKMSWSSPVQFEHSEKMEEAGGFRTTRLESRTRDLRLDGLMIQLKKLRKVLSLQEVISSRRGQHASLQLLSRRKMDVDLNMAIGAFLRKYPQVFEIFVHETEKNVCCRITQRMADLIEEEARIIRESESEAVRRLKKLLTISTRGALHVHALWLARRELGLPDDFRTSVILNRPQDFRLETPETVSLVVSGDAEIEAEVEKWRERELREKWLSEFEIRYAFPIHLPTGFEVEKGFREKLKNWQRLQYAKPYEKMEAAVRVRSCGGLERFEKRAVGIIHELLSLTVEKMIEVERLSHFRRTSPWKSTCGNSS
;
A
#
# COMPACT_ATOMS: atom_id res chain seq x y z
N MET A 1 22.29 -4.75 0.22
CA MET A 1 21.98 -5.59 -0.97
C MET A 1 20.63 -6.29 -0.73
N ALA A 2 19.58 -5.51 -0.42
CA ALA A 2 18.37 -6.03 0.23
C ALA A 2 17.10 -5.24 -0.14
N PHE A 3 16.99 -4.74 -1.37
CA PHE A 3 15.78 -4.05 -1.87
C PHE A 3 14.88 -4.92 -2.75
N GLY A 4 15.18 -6.21 -2.86
CA GLY A 4 14.34 -7.18 -3.54
C GLY A 4 13.77 -8.17 -2.52
N VAL A 5 12.45 -8.27 -2.46
CA VAL A 5 11.68 -9.28 -1.71
C VAL A 5 11.48 -8.98 -0.22
N PHE A 6 10.72 -7.93 0.10
CA PHE A 6 9.95 -7.88 1.35
C PHE A 6 8.68 -7.06 1.14
N LEU A 7 7.53 -7.75 1.18
CA LEU A 7 6.41 -7.50 2.09
C LEU A 7 5.15 -8.18 1.57
N ARG A 8 4.75 -9.23 2.29
CA ARG A 8 3.37 -9.72 2.35
C ARG A 8 3.07 -9.96 3.82
N CYS A 9 2.36 -9.03 4.44
CA CYS A 9 1.83 -9.19 5.79
C CYS A 9 0.34 -9.56 5.68
N VAL A 10 0.04 -10.80 5.29
CA VAL A 10 -1.35 -11.32 5.37
C VAL A 10 -1.53 -11.85 6.79
N HIS A 11 -1.92 -10.97 7.71
CA HIS A 11 -2.42 -11.42 9.00
C HIS A 11 -3.87 -11.87 8.84
N ARG A 12 -4.12 -13.14 9.13
CA ARG A 12 -5.44 -13.68 9.39
C ARG A 12 -5.86 -13.24 10.80
N CYS A 13 -6.46 -12.06 10.91
CA CYS A 13 -7.21 -11.65 12.10
C CYS A 13 -8.70 -11.74 11.77
N LYS A 14 -9.45 -12.54 12.53
CA LYS A 14 -10.92 -12.53 12.50
C LYS A 14 -11.38 -11.29 13.27
N SER A 15 -11.79 -10.25 12.54
CA SER A 15 -12.69 -9.16 12.99
C SER A 15 -13.39 -8.58 11.73
N PRO A 16 -14.45 -7.77 11.85
CA PRO A 16 -15.61 -7.77 10.94
C PRO A 16 -15.29 -7.18 9.56
N ALA A 17 -14.72 -8.01 8.69
CA ALA A 17 -14.39 -7.70 7.29
C ALA A 17 -15.03 -8.69 6.31
N ASP A 18 -16.05 -9.44 6.75
CA ASP A 18 -16.76 -10.43 5.92
C ASP A 18 -17.84 -9.84 4.99
N ALA A 19 -17.95 -8.50 4.88
CA ALA A 19 -18.97 -7.87 4.05
C ALA A 19 -18.57 -7.61 2.58
N ARG A 20 -17.33 -7.89 2.16
CA ARG A 20 -16.87 -7.64 0.77
C ARG A 20 -16.51 -8.90 -0.05
N THR A 21 -16.82 -10.11 0.45
CA THR A 21 -16.65 -11.36 -0.32
C THR A 21 -17.89 -12.27 -0.21
N SER A 22 -19.03 -11.81 -0.69
CA SER A 22 -20.23 -12.65 -0.82
C SER A 22 -21.07 -12.33 -2.05
N VAL A 23 -20.46 -11.97 -3.18
CA VAL A 23 -21.17 -11.93 -4.47
C VAL A 23 -20.23 -12.33 -5.60
N LEU A 24 -20.08 -13.64 -5.81
CA LEU A 24 -19.80 -14.29 -7.10
C LEU A 24 -19.92 -15.80 -6.86
N GLY A 25 -21.11 -16.31 -7.19
CA GLY A 25 -21.56 -17.64 -6.82
C GLY A 25 -20.95 -18.80 -7.63
N LYS A 26 -20.98 -19.96 -6.95
CA LYS A 26 -21.36 -21.29 -7.44
C LYS A 26 -21.62 -21.41 -8.95
N VAL A 27 -20.82 -22.21 -9.66
CA VAL A 27 -21.26 -23.12 -10.74
C VAL A 27 -20.29 -24.33 -10.81
N SER A 28 -20.88 -25.50 -10.54
CA SER A 28 -20.70 -26.83 -11.15
C SER A 28 -19.31 -27.42 -11.47
N SER A 29 -19.07 -28.61 -10.89
CA SER A 29 -18.12 -29.64 -11.35
C SER A 29 -18.40 -30.08 -12.80
N PRO A 30 -17.38 -30.65 -13.48
CA PRO A 30 -17.49 -32.07 -13.78
C PRO A 30 -16.19 -32.87 -13.58
N SER A 31 -16.43 -34.15 -13.34
CA SER A 31 -15.51 -35.29 -13.27
C SER A 31 -14.57 -35.42 -14.47
N GLY A 32 -13.32 -35.79 -14.21
CA GLY A 32 -12.39 -36.31 -15.20
C GLY A 32 -11.13 -36.83 -14.53
N LYS A 33 -11.08 -38.15 -14.28
CA LYS A 33 -9.85 -38.86 -13.93
C LYS A 33 -9.02 -39.04 -15.20
N MET A 34 -7.76 -38.64 -15.19
CA MET A 34 -6.76 -39.25 -16.06
C MET A 34 -5.37 -39.12 -15.43
N SER A 35 -4.76 -40.29 -15.28
CA SER A 35 -3.42 -40.57 -14.79
C SER A 35 -2.36 -40.23 -15.83
N TRP A 36 -1.11 -40.55 -15.47
CA TRP A 36 0.10 -40.92 -16.24
C TRP A 36 1.29 -40.19 -15.59
N SER A 37 2.11 -40.86 -14.79
CA SER A 37 3.18 -41.81 -15.17
C SER A 37 4.25 -41.16 -16.05
N SER A 38 5.45 -41.06 -15.47
CA SER A 38 6.76 -40.52 -15.93
C SER A 38 7.29 -41.12 -17.26
N PRO A 39 8.56 -40.90 -17.66
CA PRO A 39 9.53 -39.81 -17.45
C PRO A 39 9.98 -39.22 -18.82
N VAL A 40 10.95 -38.29 -18.88
CA VAL A 40 12.10 -38.31 -19.84
C VAL A 40 12.81 -36.94 -19.89
N GLN A 41 14.08 -37.01 -19.45
CA GLN A 41 15.34 -36.47 -19.96
C GLN A 41 15.52 -34.97 -20.29
N PHE A 42 16.56 -34.46 -19.62
CA PHE A 42 17.33 -33.27 -19.92
C PHE A 42 17.92 -33.29 -21.34
N GLU A 43 17.82 -32.16 -22.04
CA GLU A 43 18.87 -31.73 -22.97
C GLU A 43 19.34 -30.33 -22.56
N HIS A 44 20.65 -30.26 -22.30
CA HIS A 44 21.42 -29.04 -22.15
C HIS A 44 21.48 -28.33 -23.51
N SER A 45 21.23 -27.02 -23.53
CA SER A 45 21.70 -26.17 -24.62
C SER A 45 22.14 -24.84 -24.01
N GLU A 46 23.44 -24.75 -23.73
CA GLU A 46 24.13 -23.49 -23.54
C GLU A 46 23.98 -22.65 -24.82
N LYS A 47 23.38 -21.48 -24.72
CA LYS A 47 23.57 -20.42 -25.70
C LYS A 47 23.90 -19.11 -24.99
N MET A 48 25.15 -18.73 -25.20
CA MET A 48 25.75 -17.43 -24.92
C MET A 48 25.58 -16.56 -26.17
N GLU A 49 24.92 -15.42 -26.04
CA GLU A 49 24.89 -14.28 -26.98
C GLU A 49 23.94 -13.23 -26.37
N GLU A 50 24.12 -11.93 -26.47
CA GLU A 50 25.25 -11.06 -26.80
C GLU A 50 24.80 -9.66 -26.34
N ALA A 51 25.75 -8.73 -26.20
CA ALA A 51 25.55 -7.40 -25.65
C ALA A 51 24.55 -6.55 -26.46
N GLY A 52 23.35 -6.33 -25.89
CA GLY A 52 22.40 -5.33 -26.33
C GLY A 52 21.85 -4.58 -25.11
N GLY A 53 22.46 -3.45 -24.77
CA GLY A 53 22.14 -2.66 -23.58
C GLY A 53 20.74 -2.06 -23.62
N PHE A 54 19.72 -2.85 -23.28
CA PHE A 54 18.52 -2.32 -22.68
C PHE A 54 18.87 -1.95 -21.23
N ARG A 55 18.59 -0.72 -20.82
CA ARG A 55 18.66 -0.32 -19.41
C ARG A 55 17.56 -1.06 -18.67
N THR A 56 17.78 -2.33 -18.36
CA THR A 56 16.97 -3.16 -17.46
C THR A 56 16.90 -2.41 -16.15
N THR A 57 15.76 -1.77 -15.90
CA THR A 57 15.54 -1.12 -14.62
C THR A 57 15.62 -2.22 -13.56
N ARG A 58 16.24 -1.92 -12.40
CA ARG A 58 16.49 -2.84 -11.27
C ARG A 58 15.25 -3.60 -10.73
N LEU A 59 14.07 -3.35 -11.30
CA LEU A 59 12.77 -3.96 -11.02
C LEU A 59 12.50 -5.25 -11.81
N GLU A 60 13.23 -5.53 -12.89
CA GLU A 60 12.95 -6.67 -13.79
C GLU A 60 13.47 -8.02 -13.25
N SER A 61 14.42 -8.03 -12.31
CA SER A 61 15.01 -9.24 -11.73
C SER A 61 14.28 -9.80 -10.49
N ARG A 62 13.06 -9.32 -10.19
CA ARG A 62 12.32 -9.78 -9.00
C ARG A 62 11.37 -10.92 -9.35
N THR A 63 11.35 -11.98 -8.52
CA THR A 63 10.31 -13.00 -8.60
C THR A 63 8.94 -12.34 -8.41
N ARG A 64 8.06 -12.52 -9.40
CA ARG A 64 6.70 -11.99 -9.38
C ARG A 64 5.78 -12.96 -8.66
N ASP A 65 4.97 -12.44 -7.73
CA ASP A 65 3.88 -13.21 -7.14
C ASP A 65 2.64 -13.04 -8.03
N LEU A 66 2.31 -14.08 -8.81
CA LEU A 66 1.18 -14.08 -9.75
C LEU A 66 -0.16 -13.79 -9.06
N ARG A 67 -0.33 -14.20 -7.80
CA ARG A 67 -1.57 -13.93 -7.05
C ARG A 67 -1.66 -12.45 -6.69
N LEU A 68 -0.56 -11.87 -6.23
CA LEU A 68 -0.50 -10.44 -5.93
C LEU A 68 -0.71 -9.62 -7.21
N ASP A 69 -0.06 -9.99 -8.31
CA ASP A 69 -0.21 -9.31 -9.59
C ASP A 69 -1.66 -9.35 -10.09
N GLY A 70 -2.34 -10.49 -9.95
CA GLY A 70 -3.77 -10.63 -10.25
C GLY A 70 -4.64 -9.67 -9.43
N LEU A 71 -4.40 -9.57 -8.12
CA LEU A 71 -5.10 -8.62 -7.25
C LEU A 71 -4.81 -7.17 -7.64
N MET A 72 -3.55 -6.84 -7.92
CA MET A 72 -3.15 -5.49 -8.34
C MET A 72 -3.82 -5.06 -9.64
N ILE A 73 -4.05 -5.99 -10.58
CA ILE A 73 -4.81 -5.72 -11.80
C ILE A 73 -6.26 -5.35 -11.47
N GLN A 74 -6.92 -6.06 -10.55
CA GLN A 74 -8.30 -5.75 -10.16
C GLN A 74 -8.39 -4.42 -9.40
N LEU A 75 -7.46 -4.15 -8.50
CA LEU A 75 -7.39 -2.88 -7.76
C LEU A 75 -7.17 -1.69 -8.71
N LYS A 76 -6.30 -1.82 -9.72
CA LYS A 76 -6.13 -0.80 -10.74
C LYS A 76 -7.40 -0.55 -11.54
N LYS A 77 -8.17 -1.59 -11.87
CA LYS A 77 -9.49 -1.44 -12.53
C LYS A 77 -10.47 -0.71 -11.63
N LEU A 78 -10.56 -1.10 -10.35
CA LEU A 78 -11.43 -0.46 -9.37
C LEU A 78 -11.07 1.02 -9.22
N ARG A 79 -9.78 1.38 -9.15
CA ARG A 79 -9.36 2.76 -9.07
C ARG A 79 -9.84 3.60 -10.26
N LYS A 80 -9.77 3.05 -11.48
CA LYS A 80 -10.28 3.72 -12.69
C LYS A 80 -11.80 3.93 -12.65
N VAL A 81 -12.53 2.96 -12.08
CA VAL A 81 -13.97 3.08 -11.85
C VAL A 81 -14.28 4.20 -10.84
N LEU A 82 -13.55 4.22 -9.72
CA LEU A 82 -13.75 5.22 -8.67
C LEU A 82 -13.36 6.63 -9.11
N SER A 83 -12.29 6.80 -9.89
CA SER A 83 -11.93 8.12 -10.42
C SER A 83 -12.98 8.66 -11.40
N LEU A 84 -13.60 7.79 -12.22
CA LEU A 84 -14.74 8.21 -13.05
C LEU A 84 -15.95 8.60 -12.19
N GLN A 85 -16.21 7.85 -11.12
CA GLN A 85 -17.26 8.16 -10.16
C GLN A 85 -17.03 9.53 -9.51
N GLU A 86 -15.81 9.84 -9.06
CA GLU A 86 -15.48 11.16 -8.49
C GLU A 86 -15.76 12.30 -9.49
N VAL A 87 -15.44 12.10 -10.78
CA VAL A 87 -15.75 13.07 -11.84
C VAL A 87 -17.25 13.27 -12.01
N ILE A 88 -18.06 12.20 -11.95
CA ILE A 88 -19.52 12.27 -12.06
C ILE A 88 -20.13 12.96 -10.81
N SER A 89 -19.71 12.54 -9.61
CA SER A 89 -20.23 13.07 -8.34
C SER A 89 -19.87 14.53 -8.09
N SER A 90 -18.79 15.04 -8.70
CA SER A 90 -18.44 16.48 -8.64
C SER A 90 -19.44 17.40 -9.36
N ARG A 91 -20.41 16.84 -10.10
CA ARG A 91 -21.41 17.59 -10.86
C ARG A 91 -22.70 17.77 -10.05
N ARG A 92 -23.33 18.93 -10.21
CA ARG A 92 -24.57 19.31 -9.50
C ARG A 92 -25.74 18.34 -9.74
N GLY A 93 -25.80 17.69 -10.89
CA GLY A 93 -26.85 16.70 -11.21
C GLY A 93 -26.50 15.25 -10.88
N GLN A 94 -25.29 14.96 -10.35
CA GLN A 94 -24.80 13.59 -10.14
C GLN A 94 -24.84 12.71 -11.42
N HIS A 95 -24.83 13.35 -12.59
CA HIS A 95 -24.73 12.73 -13.90
C HIS A 95 -23.74 13.51 -14.78
N ALA A 96 -23.17 12.84 -15.79
CA ALA A 96 -22.25 13.43 -16.75
C ALA A 96 -22.53 12.93 -18.17
N SER A 97 -22.44 13.82 -19.17
CA SER A 97 -22.56 13.42 -20.57
C SER A 97 -21.35 12.60 -21.03
N LEU A 98 -21.57 11.65 -21.95
CA LEU A 98 -20.49 10.81 -22.49
C LEU A 98 -19.41 11.64 -23.19
N GLN A 99 -19.80 12.75 -23.83
CA GLN A 99 -18.85 13.67 -24.48
C GLN A 99 -17.91 14.32 -23.47
N LEU A 100 -18.45 14.78 -22.33
CA LEU A 100 -17.66 15.37 -21.26
C LEU A 100 -16.71 14.34 -20.64
N LEU A 101 -17.22 13.14 -20.33
CA LEU A 101 -16.38 12.06 -19.83
C LEU A 101 -15.27 11.74 -20.83
N SER A 102 -15.57 11.73 -22.13
CA SER A 102 -14.60 11.42 -23.20
C SER A 102 -13.44 12.42 -23.24
N ARG A 103 -13.69 13.69 -22.91
CA ARG A 103 -12.63 14.71 -22.79
C ARG A 103 -11.71 14.44 -21.60
N ARG A 104 -12.25 13.91 -20.50
CA ARG A 104 -11.50 13.54 -19.28
C ARG A 104 -10.96 12.10 -19.30
N LYS A 105 -11.01 11.43 -20.46
CA LYS A 105 -10.48 10.07 -20.62
C LYS A 105 -9.00 9.97 -20.25
N MET A 106 -8.22 11.01 -20.58
CA MET A 106 -6.78 11.08 -20.29
C MET A 106 -6.49 11.21 -18.80
N ASP A 107 -7.31 11.97 -18.07
CA ASP A 107 -7.18 12.13 -16.61
C ASP A 107 -7.36 10.81 -15.86
N VAL A 108 -8.12 9.86 -16.43
CA VAL A 108 -8.44 8.56 -15.83
C VAL A 108 -7.61 7.40 -16.42
N ASP A 109 -6.64 7.69 -17.29
CA ASP A 109 -5.78 6.69 -17.94
C ASP A 109 -6.59 5.53 -18.56
N LEU A 110 -7.69 5.85 -19.25
CA LEU A 110 -8.53 4.83 -19.88
C LEU A 110 -7.99 4.49 -21.26
N ASN A 111 -7.57 3.24 -21.47
CA ASN A 111 -7.09 2.78 -22.79
C ASN A 111 -8.21 2.43 -23.78
N MET A 112 -9.48 2.43 -23.34
CA MET A 112 -10.64 2.08 -24.18
C MET A 112 -11.65 3.22 -24.30
N ALA A 113 -12.56 3.14 -25.27
CA ALA A 113 -13.65 4.11 -25.40
C ALA A 113 -14.54 4.11 -24.15
N ILE A 114 -14.95 5.29 -23.68
CA ILE A 114 -15.72 5.41 -22.43
C ILE A 114 -17.05 4.68 -22.50
N GLY A 115 -17.78 4.79 -23.62
CA GLY A 115 -19.02 4.03 -23.79
C GLY A 115 -18.82 2.51 -23.74
N ALA A 116 -17.65 1.98 -24.12
CA ALA A 116 -17.33 0.57 -23.97
C ALA A 116 -16.96 0.22 -22.51
N PHE A 117 -16.23 1.12 -21.84
CA PHE A 117 -15.88 0.96 -20.43
C PHE A 117 -17.11 0.94 -19.52
N LEU A 118 -18.05 1.88 -19.70
CA LEU A 118 -19.27 1.97 -18.89
C LEU A 118 -20.15 0.73 -19.05
N ARG A 119 -20.31 0.24 -20.29
CA ARG A 119 -21.05 -1.00 -20.58
C ARG A 119 -20.44 -2.25 -19.94
N LYS A 120 -19.15 -2.24 -19.62
CA LYS A 120 -18.48 -3.33 -18.92
C LYS A 120 -18.88 -3.43 -17.45
N TYR A 121 -19.32 -2.33 -16.84
CA TYR A 121 -19.67 -2.25 -15.42
C TYR A 121 -21.10 -1.72 -15.22
N PRO A 122 -22.14 -2.44 -15.71
CA PRO A 122 -23.53 -2.02 -15.59
C PRO A 122 -24.03 -1.98 -14.14
N GLN A 123 -23.34 -2.67 -13.23
CA GLN A 123 -23.65 -2.64 -11.80
C GLN A 123 -23.23 -1.32 -11.13
N VAL A 124 -22.32 -0.57 -11.75
CA VAL A 124 -21.75 0.67 -11.20
C VAL A 124 -22.29 1.90 -11.94
N PHE A 125 -22.43 1.79 -13.26
CA PHE A 125 -22.81 2.89 -14.13
C PHE A 125 -24.12 2.60 -14.85
N GLU A 126 -25.01 3.58 -14.83
CA GLU A 126 -26.25 3.58 -15.57
C GLU A 126 -26.17 4.60 -16.71
N ILE A 127 -26.39 4.13 -17.93
CA ILE A 127 -26.38 4.97 -19.14
C ILE A 127 -27.82 5.26 -19.52
N PHE A 128 -28.16 6.54 -19.67
CA PHE A 128 -29.50 6.99 -20.03
C PHE A 128 -29.43 8.18 -20.99
N VAL A 129 -30.51 8.46 -21.70
CA VAL A 129 -30.62 9.65 -22.55
C VAL A 129 -31.30 10.74 -21.73
N HIS A 130 -30.67 11.91 -21.61
CA HIS A 130 -31.24 13.01 -20.87
C HIS A 130 -32.43 13.61 -21.63
N GLU A 131 -33.60 13.71 -20.99
CA GLU A 131 -34.85 14.11 -21.63
C GLU A 131 -34.79 15.52 -22.23
N THR A 132 -34.12 16.45 -21.56
CA THR A 132 -34.05 17.87 -21.96
C THR A 132 -32.95 18.17 -22.99
N GLU A 133 -31.85 17.41 -22.97
CA GLU A 133 -30.69 17.70 -23.84
C GLU A 133 -30.56 16.71 -25.01
N LYS A 134 -31.32 15.60 -24.99
CA LYS A 134 -31.17 14.45 -25.90
C LYS A 134 -29.75 13.87 -25.96
N ASN A 135 -28.91 14.23 -24.98
CA ASN A 135 -27.54 13.78 -24.85
C ASN A 135 -27.49 12.45 -24.09
N VAL A 136 -26.58 11.57 -24.49
CA VAL A 136 -26.32 10.33 -23.74
C VAL A 136 -25.51 10.68 -22.49
N CYS A 137 -26.11 10.43 -21.33
CA CYS A 137 -25.58 10.69 -20.01
C CYS A 137 -25.32 9.39 -19.25
N CYS A 138 -24.46 9.50 -18.25
CA CYS A 138 -24.13 8.45 -17.32
C CYS A 138 -24.37 8.96 -15.90
N ARG A 139 -25.02 8.15 -15.07
CA ARG A 139 -25.09 8.32 -13.61
C ARG A 139 -24.54 7.08 -12.92
N ILE A 140 -24.31 7.20 -11.62
CA ILE A 140 -23.92 6.08 -10.78
C ILE A 140 -25.20 5.36 -10.36
N THR A 141 -25.16 4.03 -10.26
CA THR A 141 -26.29 3.24 -9.78
C THR A 141 -26.55 3.49 -8.30
N GLN A 142 -27.80 3.39 -7.86
CA GLN A 142 -28.16 3.54 -6.44
C GLN A 142 -27.35 2.58 -5.55
N ARG A 143 -27.23 1.32 -5.97
CA ARG A 143 -26.45 0.31 -5.25
C ARG A 143 -24.99 0.74 -5.02
N MET A 144 -24.36 1.39 -6.00
CA MET A 144 -22.99 1.89 -5.82
C MET A 144 -22.98 3.12 -4.91
N ALA A 145 -23.96 4.01 -5.01
CA ALA A 145 -24.10 5.16 -4.12
C ALA A 145 -24.22 4.71 -2.65
N ASP A 146 -25.06 3.71 -2.37
CA ASP A 146 -25.25 3.14 -1.03
C ASP A 146 -23.92 2.56 -0.49
N LEU A 147 -23.13 1.88 -1.34
CA LEU A 147 -21.82 1.35 -0.94
C LEU A 147 -20.79 2.44 -0.63
N ILE A 148 -20.84 3.57 -1.34
CA ILE A 148 -19.95 4.72 -1.10
C ILE A 148 -20.33 5.39 0.22
N GLU A 149 -21.62 5.57 0.48
CA GLU A 149 -22.11 6.14 1.73
C GLU A 149 -21.77 5.25 2.93
N GLU A 150 -21.94 3.93 2.79
CA GLU A 150 -21.53 2.95 3.79
C GLU A 150 -20.04 3.04 4.11
N GLU A 151 -19.18 3.10 3.08
CA GLU A 151 -17.74 3.27 3.25
C GLU A 151 -17.42 4.59 3.98
N ALA A 152 -18.05 5.70 3.59
CA ALA A 152 -17.88 6.99 4.26
C ALA A 152 -18.36 6.98 5.72
N ARG A 153 -19.41 6.21 6.03
CA ARG A 153 -19.89 6.03 7.41
C ARG A 153 -18.85 5.28 8.25
N ILE A 154 -18.35 4.14 7.74
CA ILE A 154 -17.33 3.34 8.43
C ILE A 154 -16.06 4.16 8.68
N ILE A 155 -15.62 4.94 7.68
CA ILE A 155 -14.44 5.80 7.82
C ILE A 155 -14.63 6.81 8.96
N ARG A 156 -15.80 7.46 9.04
CA ARG A 156 -16.14 8.41 10.12
C ARG A 156 -16.22 7.74 11.48
N GLU A 157 -16.82 6.55 11.57
CA GLU A 157 -16.89 5.78 12.83
C GLU A 157 -15.49 5.34 13.31
N SER A 158 -14.55 5.13 12.37
CA SER A 158 -13.16 4.73 12.65
C SER A 158 -12.19 5.89 12.94
N GLU A 159 -12.70 7.06 13.35
CA GLU A 159 -11.90 8.26 13.58
C GLU A 159 -10.74 8.04 14.57
N SER A 160 -10.98 7.28 15.65
CA SER A 160 -9.96 6.95 16.65
C SER A 160 -8.77 6.18 16.06
N GLU A 161 -9.05 5.25 15.14
CA GLU A 161 -8.04 4.49 14.41
C GLU A 161 -7.28 5.37 13.42
N ALA A 162 -7.97 6.31 12.75
CA ALA A 162 -7.33 7.30 11.88
C ALA A 162 -6.34 8.19 12.66
N VAL A 163 -6.73 8.69 13.84
CA VAL A 163 -5.86 9.45 14.75
C VAL A 163 -4.67 8.60 15.17
N ARG A 164 -4.89 7.35 15.58
CA ARG A 164 -3.83 6.43 15.99
C ARG A 164 -2.82 6.19 14.86
N ARG A 165 -3.29 5.96 13.63
CA ARG A 165 -2.44 5.79 12.44
C ARG A 165 -1.63 7.05 12.17
N LEU A 166 -2.25 8.23 12.23
CA LEU A 166 -1.59 9.50 11.97
C LEU A 166 -0.52 9.81 13.04
N LYS A 167 -0.82 9.58 14.33
CA LYS A 167 0.15 9.69 15.42
C LYS A 167 1.37 8.81 15.16
N LYS A 168 1.15 7.51 14.94
CA LYS A 168 2.23 6.55 14.62
C LYS A 168 3.06 7.01 13.42
N LEU A 169 2.40 7.45 12.34
CA LEU A 169 3.06 7.91 11.13
C LEU A 169 3.93 9.15 11.37
N LEU A 170 3.45 10.11 12.17
CA LEU A 170 4.23 11.29 12.54
C LEU A 170 5.39 10.94 13.47
N THR A 171 5.23 10.02 14.42
CA THR A 171 6.32 9.56 15.29
C THR A 171 7.44 8.87 14.51
N ILE A 172 7.12 8.17 13.43
CA ILE A 172 8.11 7.55 12.52
C ILE A 172 8.88 8.64 11.72
N SER A 173 8.25 9.79 11.47
CA SER A 173 8.89 10.89 10.74
C SER A 173 10.02 11.50 11.55
N THR A 174 11.16 11.77 10.90
CA THR A 174 12.38 12.29 11.52
C THR A 174 12.14 13.58 12.33
N ARG A 175 11.21 14.42 11.90
CA ARG A 175 10.89 15.71 12.54
C ARG A 175 9.57 15.70 13.31
N GLY A 176 8.90 14.54 13.43
CA GLY A 176 7.54 14.51 13.97
C GLY A 176 6.52 15.23 13.08
N ALA A 177 6.88 15.53 11.82
CA ALA A 177 6.13 16.39 10.91
C ALA A 177 6.05 15.80 9.50
N LEU A 178 4.93 16.04 8.81
CA LEU A 178 4.67 15.57 7.45
C LEU A 178 3.89 16.61 6.63
N HIS A 179 4.12 16.62 5.33
CA HIS A 179 3.34 17.43 4.41
C HIS A 179 1.92 16.88 4.28
N VAL A 180 0.92 17.76 4.41
CA VAL A 180 -0.50 17.46 4.23
C VAL A 180 -0.77 16.89 2.84
N HIS A 181 -0.03 17.35 1.82
CA HIS A 181 -0.13 16.81 0.46
C HIS A 181 0.28 15.33 0.39
N ALA A 182 1.30 14.89 1.13
CA ALA A 182 1.69 13.48 1.15
C ALA A 182 0.61 12.62 1.81
N LEU A 183 -0.03 13.12 2.87
CA LEU A 183 -1.18 12.47 3.52
C LEU A 183 -2.39 12.40 2.58
N TRP A 184 -2.64 13.47 1.80
CA TRP A 184 -3.71 13.49 0.80
C TRP A 184 -3.53 12.41 -0.26
N LEU A 185 -2.32 12.24 -0.79
CA LEU A 185 -2.02 11.21 -1.79
C LEU A 185 -2.18 9.78 -1.26
N ALA A 186 -1.97 9.56 0.03
CA ALA A 186 -2.10 8.26 0.69
C ALA A 186 -3.39 8.11 1.52
N ARG A 187 -4.35 9.05 1.38
CA ARG A 187 -5.53 9.14 2.26
C ARG A 187 -6.37 7.86 2.25
N ARG A 188 -6.57 7.27 1.08
CA ARG A 188 -7.38 6.05 0.90
C ARG A 188 -6.68 4.85 1.54
N GLU A 189 -5.37 4.71 1.34
CA GLU A 189 -4.58 3.64 1.95
C GLU A 189 -4.52 3.76 3.47
N LEU A 190 -4.46 4.98 4.01
CA LEU A 190 -4.45 5.24 5.46
C LEU A 190 -5.85 5.20 6.09
N GLY A 191 -6.91 5.12 5.28
CA GLY A 191 -8.30 5.17 5.75
C GLY A 191 -8.67 6.52 6.37
N LEU A 192 -8.12 7.61 5.84
CA LEU A 192 -8.43 8.97 6.30
C LEU A 192 -9.69 9.50 5.62
N PRO A 193 -10.57 10.23 6.34
CA PRO A 193 -11.68 10.96 5.76
C PRO A 193 -11.24 11.96 4.67
N ASP A 194 -12.12 12.28 3.72
CA ASP A 194 -11.84 13.29 2.68
C ASP A 194 -11.62 14.69 3.28
N ASP A 195 -12.19 14.95 4.46
CA ASP A 195 -12.06 16.20 5.20
C ASP A 195 -11.09 16.09 6.39
N PHE A 196 -10.16 15.13 6.39
CA PHE A 196 -9.29 14.83 7.55
C PHE A 196 -8.56 16.04 8.13
N ARG A 197 -8.30 17.07 7.31
CA ARG A 197 -7.68 18.32 7.77
C ARG A 197 -8.55 19.03 8.82
N THR A 198 -9.86 19.09 8.61
CA THR A 198 -10.80 19.70 9.54
C THR A 198 -11.28 18.69 10.58
N SER A 199 -11.70 17.49 10.14
CA SER A 199 -12.33 16.49 11.01
C SER A 199 -11.35 15.84 11.98
N VAL A 200 -10.10 15.60 11.58
CA VAL A 200 -9.10 14.88 12.40
C VAL A 200 -8.05 15.82 12.97
N ILE A 201 -7.41 16.65 12.13
CA ILE A 201 -6.27 17.48 12.54
C ILE A 201 -6.73 18.69 13.37
N LEU A 202 -7.60 19.54 12.81
CA LEU A 202 -8.06 20.76 13.50
C LEU A 202 -8.97 20.47 14.71
N ASN A 203 -9.71 19.36 14.68
CA ASN A 203 -10.56 18.93 15.79
C ASN A 203 -9.77 18.38 16.99
N ARG A 204 -8.48 18.09 16.84
CA ARG A 204 -7.61 17.58 17.92
C ARG A 204 -6.31 18.38 18.07
N PRO A 205 -6.39 19.66 18.47
CA PRO A 205 -5.22 20.52 18.68
C PRO A 205 -4.28 20.03 19.80
N GLN A 206 -4.77 19.19 20.71
CA GLN A 206 -3.99 18.52 21.74
C GLN A 206 -3.01 17.48 21.18
N ASP A 207 -3.35 16.88 20.03
CA ASP A 207 -2.56 15.83 19.40
C ASP A 207 -1.74 16.37 18.24
N PHE A 208 -2.35 17.21 17.40
CA PHE A 208 -1.77 17.68 16.14
C PHE A 208 -1.74 19.20 16.07
N ARG A 209 -0.69 19.73 15.44
CA ARG A 209 -0.56 21.15 15.13
C ARG A 209 -0.26 21.33 13.65
N LEU A 210 -0.93 22.28 13.04
CA LEU A 210 -0.56 22.78 11.72
C LEU A 210 0.48 23.88 11.92
N GLU A 211 1.75 23.59 11.64
CA GLU A 211 2.83 24.58 11.67
C GLU A 211 2.71 25.56 10.51
N THR A 212 2.37 25.01 9.34
CA THR A 212 2.04 25.75 8.14
C THR A 212 0.74 25.18 7.57
N PRO A 213 0.08 25.88 6.63
CA PRO A 213 -1.07 25.33 5.93
C PRO A 213 -0.80 23.99 5.22
N GLU A 214 0.48 23.64 5.03
CA GLU A 214 0.94 22.48 4.28
C GLU A 214 1.64 21.42 5.13
N THR A 215 1.92 21.69 6.41
CA THR A 215 2.68 20.79 7.28
C THR A 215 1.95 20.57 8.60
N VAL A 216 1.71 19.29 8.92
CA VAL A 216 1.18 18.85 10.21
C VAL A 216 2.31 18.25 11.04
N SER A 217 2.37 18.60 12.32
CA SER A 217 3.29 18.06 13.31
C SER A 217 2.56 17.54 14.53
N LEU A 218 3.24 16.64 15.26
CA LEU A 218 2.77 16.06 16.50
C LEU A 218 3.10 17.00 17.67
N VAL A 219 2.09 17.37 18.47
CA VAL A 219 2.25 18.29 19.62
C VAL A 219 2.74 17.55 20.85
N VAL A 220 2.03 16.49 21.21
CA VAL A 220 2.37 15.63 22.34
C VAL A 220 2.76 14.27 21.78
N SER A 221 4.06 13.99 21.77
CA SER A 221 4.56 12.63 21.62
C SER A 221 4.35 11.92 22.95
N GLY A 222 3.09 11.68 23.32
CA GLY A 222 2.76 11.09 24.61
C GLY A 222 3.44 9.74 24.75
N ASP A 223 3.96 9.46 25.94
CA ASP A 223 4.53 8.18 26.41
C ASP A 223 3.48 7.05 26.47
N ALA A 224 2.43 7.13 25.65
CA ALA A 224 1.54 6.01 25.40
C ALA A 224 2.35 5.02 24.58
N GLU A 225 2.87 3.98 25.23
CA GLU A 225 3.63 2.85 24.70
C GLU A 225 3.22 2.50 23.25
N ILE A 226 3.85 3.17 22.28
CA ILE A 226 3.54 2.97 20.86
C ILE A 226 4.25 1.71 20.46
N GLU A 227 3.57 0.60 20.65
CA GLU A 227 4.10 -0.69 20.28
C GLU A 227 4.09 -0.85 18.75
N ALA A 228 5.24 -1.23 18.21
CA ALA A 228 5.37 -1.56 16.80
C ALA A 228 4.70 -2.91 16.50
N GLU A 229 4.08 -3.04 15.34
CA GLU A 229 3.32 -4.23 14.96
C GLU A 229 4.20 -5.50 14.94
N VAL A 230 5.49 -5.33 14.63
CA VAL A 230 6.45 -6.44 14.68
C VAL A 230 6.67 -6.97 16.09
N GLU A 231 6.58 -6.14 17.13
CA GLU A 231 6.74 -6.59 18.53
C GLU A 231 5.54 -7.44 18.96
N LYS A 232 4.33 -7.02 18.60
CA LYS A 232 3.11 -7.82 18.79
C LYS A 232 3.19 -9.20 18.13
N TRP A 233 3.75 -9.24 16.92
CA TRP A 233 4.00 -10.50 16.23
C TRP A 233 5.02 -11.36 17.00
N ARG A 234 6.13 -10.79 17.49
CA ARG A 234 7.14 -11.51 18.28
C ARG A 234 6.56 -12.08 19.58
N GLU A 235 5.77 -11.29 20.31
CA GLU A 235 5.15 -11.74 21.55
C GLU A 235 4.23 -12.93 21.31
N ARG A 236 3.41 -12.86 20.25
CA ARG A 236 2.54 -13.97 19.85
C ARG A 236 3.33 -15.22 19.51
N GLU A 237 4.37 -15.09 18.70
CA GLU A 237 5.17 -16.23 18.25
C GLU A 237 5.96 -16.86 19.41
N LEU A 238 6.44 -16.07 20.37
CA LEU A 238 7.06 -16.56 21.60
C LEU A 238 6.08 -17.41 22.41
N ARG A 239 4.83 -16.92 22.56
CA ARG A 239 3.77 -17.59 23.32
C ARG A 239 3.23 -18.85 22.64
N GLU A 240 3.04 -18.81 21.32
CA GLU A 240 2.36 -19.87 20.57
C GLU A 240 3.32 -20.96 20.07
N LYS A 241 4.55 -20.59 19.68
CA LYS A 241 5.50 -21.52 19.04
C LYS A 241 6.69 -21.89 19.92
N TRP A 242 6.75 -21.35 21.15
CA TRP A 242 7.82 -21.63 22.12
C TRP A 242 9.22 -21.46 21.53
N LEU A 243 9.38 -20.48 20.63
CA LEU A 243 10.68 -20.16 20.02
C LEU A 243 11.60 -19.56 21.08
N SER A 244 12.91 -19.76 20.91
CA SER A 244 13.89 -19.17 21.84
C SER A 244 13.84 -17.64 21.75
N GLU A 245 13.88 -16.96 22.90
CA GLU A 245 13.87 -15.50 22.96
C GLU A 245 15.01 -14.90 22.12
N PHE A 246 16.17 -15.57 22.10
CA PHE A 246 17.33 -15.18 21.31
C PHE A 246 17.08 -15.18 19.80
N GLU A 247 16.32 -16.14 19.28
CA GLU A 247 16.05 -16.22 17.84
C GLU A 247 14.99 -15.22 17.38
N ILE A 248 14.04 -14.87 18.25
CA ILE A 248 12.91 -14.03 17.88
C ILE A 248 13.08 -12.54 18.20
N ARG A 249 13.98 -12.19 19.13
CA ARG A 249 14.18 -10.83 19.67
C ARG A 249 14.22 -9.72 18.60
N TYR A 250 14.87 -9.97 17.47
CA TYR A 250 14.98 -9.02 16.36
C TYR A 250 14.42 -9.55 15.04
N ALA A 251 13.64 -10.63 15.11
CA ALA A 251 13.13 -11.29 13.94
C ALA A 251 11.95 -10.52 13.31
N PHE A 252 11.71 -10.77 12.04
CA PHE A 252 10.59 -10.28 11.27
C PHE A 252 9.82 -11.46 10.68
N PRO A 253 8.50 -11.33 10.45
CA PRO A 253 7.74 -12.33 9.71
C PRO A 253 8.31 -12.45 8.29
N ILE A 254 8.59 -13.68 7.86
CA ILE A 254 9.17 -13.98 6.55
C ILE A 254 8.17 -14.76 5.72
N HIS A 255 7.78 -14.18 4.58
CA HIS A 255 7.00 -14.86 3.55
C HIS A 255 7.67 -14.64 2.20
N LEU A 256 8.25 -15.70 1.65
CA LEU A 256 8.82 -15.67 0.30
C LEU A 256 7.69 -15.85 -0.73
N PRO A 257 7.73 -15.13 -1.85
CA PRO A 257 6.72 -15.27 -2.89
C PRO A 257 6.78 -16.67 -3.52
N THR A 258 5.65 -17.09 -4.08
CA THR A 258 5.58 -18.39 -4.78
C THR A 258 6.53 -18.36 -5.99
N GLY A 259 7.39 -19.37 -6.11
CA GLY A 259 8.40 -19.44 -7.18
C GLY A 259 9.68 -18.65 -6.90
N PHE A 260 9.92 -18.21 -5.65
CA PHE A 260 11.19 -17.59 -5.29
C PHE A 260 12.33 -18.62 -5.28
N GLU A 261 13.34 -18.38 -6.11
CA GLU A 261 14.53 -19.22 -6.15
C GLU A 261 15.45 -18.91 -4.97
N VAL A 262 15.61 -19.87 -4.08
CA VAL A 262 16.47 -19.75 -2.91
C VAL A 262 17.89 -20.11 -3.29
N GLU A 263 18.72 -19.08 -3.53
CA GLU A 263 20.15 -19.26 -3.82
C GLU A 263 20.89 -19.97 -2.66
N LYS A 264 22.01 -20.63 -3.00
CA LYS A 264 22.88 -21.26 -2.02
C LYS A 264 23.39 -20.21 -1.01
N GLY A 265 23.22 -20.49 0.27
CA GLY A 265 23.61 -19.59 1.36
C GLY A 265 22.60 -18.46 1.66
N PHE A 266 21.51 -18.30 0.90
CA PHE A 266 20.47 -17.32 1.19
C PHE A 266 19.87 -17.53 2.58
N ARG A 267 19.56 -18.78 2.96
CA ARG A 267 18.98 -19.10 4.27
C ARG A 267 19.88 -18.72 5.44
N GLU A 268 21.19 -18.93 5.29
CA GLU A 268 22.17 -18.57 6.31
C GLU A 268 22.33 -17.05 6.42
N LYS A 269 22.44 -16.35 5.29
CA LYS A 269 22.44 -14.88 5.25
C LYS A 269 21.18 -14.30 5.88
N LEU A 270 20.02 -14.87 5.56
CA LEU A 270 18.73 -14.47 6.13
C LEU A 270 18.69 -14.71 7.65
N LYS A 271 19.15 -15.87 8.12
CA LYS A 271 19.24 -16.18 9.55
C LYS A 271 20.14 -15.19 10.30
N ASN A 272 21.29 -14.85 9.73
CA ASN A 272 22.19 -13.85 10.30
C ASN A 272 21.55 -12.45 10.29
N TRP A 273 20.87 -12.08 9.21
CA TRP A 273 20.12 -10.83 9.13
C TRP A 273 19.00 -10.74 10.18
N GLN A 274 18.26 -11.84 10.41
CA GLN A 274 17.21 -11.91 11.43
C GLN A 274 17.76 -11.69 12.86
N ARG A 275 19.02 -12.07 13.12
CA ARG A 275 19.70 -11.88 14.41
C ARG A 275 20.32 -10.49 14.60
N LEU A 276 20.51 -9.71 13.52
CA LEU A 276 21.05 -8.36 13.63
C LEU A 276 20.24 -7.50 14.59
N GLN A 277 20.91 -6.65 15.38
CA GLN A 277 20.22 -5.73 16.27
C GLN A 277 19.24 -4.84 15.50
N TYR A 278 18.01 -4.77 15.99
CA TYR A 278 16.95 -3.96 15.42
C TYR A 278 16.69 -2.75 16.31
N ALA A 279 16.85 -1.56 15.74
CA ALA A 279 16.37 -0.31 16.34
C ALA A 279 14.91 -0.12 15.97
N LYS A 280 14.04 0.09 16.95
CA LYS A 280 12.59 0.17 16.73
C LYS A 280 12.23 1.39 15.87
N PRO A 281 11.07 1.40 15.17
CA PRO A 281 10.71 2.46 14.25
C PRO A 281 10.57 3.82 14.95
N TYR A 282 10.12 3.79 16.21
CA TYR A 282 9.83 4.96 17.03
C TYR A 282 11.02 5.45 17.87
N GLU A 283 12.14 4.72 17.87
CA GLU A 283 13.36 5.15 18.57
C GLU A 283 14.10 6.24 17.75
N LYS A 284 14.54 7.30 18.44
CA LYS A 284 15.28 8.42 17.84
C LYS A 284 16.63 7.95 17.28
N MET A 285 16.95 8.44 16.08
CA MET A 285 18.13 8.03 15.30
C MET A 285 19.47 8.38 15.97
N GLU A 286 19.44 9.34 16.89
CA GLU A 286 20.60 10.02 17.48
C GLU A 286 21.54 9.07 18.24
N ALA A 287 21.07 7.90 18.70
CA ALA A 287 21.89 6.94 19.45
C ALA A 287 22.19 5.61 18.72
N ALA A 288 21.41 5.21 17.70
CA ALA A 288 21.33 3.79 17.35
C ALA A 288 22.17 3.33 16.13
N VAL A 289 22.42 4.16 15.11
CA VAL A 289 23.12 3.70 13.89
C VAL A 289 23.92 4.82 13.22
N ARG A 290 25.19 5.00 13.61
CA ARG A 290 26.13 5.73 12.75
C ARG A 290 26.46 4.83 11.56
N VAL A 291 26.01 5.20 10.36
CA VAL A 291 26.28 4.50 9.08
C VAL A 291 27.79 4.25 8.87
N ARG A 292 28.64 5.08 9.50
CA ARG A 292 30.11 5.00 9.44
C ARG A 292 30.75 3.92 10.34
N SER A 293 29.97 3.21 11.15
CA SER A 293 30.46 2.12 12.01
C SER A 293 30.39 0.77 11.29
N CYS A 294 31.23 -0.19 11.69
CA CYS A 294 31.17 -1.57 11.18
C CYS A 294 29.77 -2.17 11.39
N GLY A 295 29.17 -2.73 10.34
CA GLY A 295 27.79 -3.24 10.36
C GLY A 295 26.69 -2.17 10.45
N GLY A 296 27.05 -0.87 10.39
CA GLY A 296 26.08 0.22 10.43
C GLY A 296 25.12 0.23 9.23
N LEU A 297 25.59 -0.17 8.05
CA LEU A 297 24.76 -0.25 6.84
C LEU A 297 23.66 -1.31 6.97
N GLU A 298 23.99 -2.52 7.44
CA GLU A 298 23.01 -3.60 7.57
C GLU A 298 21.95 -3.29 8.64
N ARG A 299 22.35 -2.65 9.74
CA ARG A 299 21.42 -2.17 10.77
C ARG A 299 20.51 -1.07 10.24
N PHE A 300 21.03 -0.18 9.40
CA PHE A 300 20.24 0.83 8.72
C PHE A 300 19.23 0.20 7.74
N GLU A 301 19.67 -0.75 6.91
CA GLU A 301 18.77 -1.52 6.03
C GLU A 301 17.68 -2.24 6.85
N LYS A 302 18.05 -2.86 7.99
CA LYS A 302 17.09 -3.54 8.88
C LYS A 302 16.08 -2.57 9.52
N ARG A 303 16.52 -1.40 9.96
CA ARG A 303 15.61 -0.35 10.45
C ARG A 303 14.65 0.13 9.36
N ALA A 304 15.15 0.32 8.14
CA ALA A 304 14.31 0.69 7.01
C ALA A 304 13.21 -0.35 6.74
N VAL A 305 13.55 -1.65 6.80
CA VAL A 305 12.54 -2.74 6.71
C VAL A 305 11.52 -2.62 7.84
N GLY A 306 11.96 -2.35 9.07
CA GLY A 306 11.04 -2.15 10.21
C GLY A 306 10.10 -0.96 10.03
N ILE A 307 10.59 0.16 9.50
CA ILE A 307 9.77 1.33 9.20
C ILE A 307 8.74 1.02 8.11
N ILE A 308 9.15 0.33 7.03
CA ILE A 308 8.24 -0.05 5.95
C ILE A 308 7.19 -1.04 6.47
N HIS A 309 7.58 -1.99 7.32
CA HIS A 309 6.66 -2.94 7.95
C HIS A 309 5.61 -2.23 8.80
N GLU A 310 6.03 -1.27 9.63
CA GLU A 310 5.11 -0.47 10.43
C GLU A 310 4.19 0.35 9.53
N LEU A 311 4.74 1.07 8.55
CA LEU A 311 3.97 1.88 7.61
C LEU A 311 2.92 1.07 6.85
N LEU A 312 3.28 -0.11 6.35
CA LEU A 312 2.33 -1.01 5.70
C LEU A 312 1.30 -1.57 6.68
N SER A 313 1.65 -1.76 7.95
CA SER A 313 0.68 -2.16 8.98
C SER A 313 -0.30 -1.04 9.35
N LEU A 314 0.05 0.23 9.07
CA LEU A 314 -0.87 1.37 9.23
C LEU A 314 -1.89 1.46 8.09
N THR A 315 -1.61 0.89 6.91
CA THR A 315 -2.57 0.96 5.79
C THR A 315 -3.67 -0.09 5.91
N VAL A 316 -4.87 0.25 5.43
CA VAL A 316 -6.08 -0.59 5.53
C VAL A 316 -5.87 -1.93 4.82
N GLU A 317 -5.31 -1.90 3.61
CA GLU A 317 -5.10 -3.09 2.76
C GLU A 317 -3.70 -3.70 2.92
N LYS A 318 -2.88 -3.18 3.85
CA LYS A 318 -1.47 -3.57 4.07
C LYS A 318 -0.60 -3.50 2.81
N MET A 319 -0.94 -2.58 1.93
CA MET A 319 -0.22 -2.28 0.71
C MET A 319 -0.24 -0.77 0.44
N ILE A 320 0.72 -0.32 -0.37
CA ILE A 320 0.81 1.06 -0.87
C ILE A 320 1.69 1.08 -2.11
N GLU A 321 1.44 2.03 -3.00
CA GLU A 321 2.30 2.24 -4.17
C GLU A 321 3.64 2.86 -3.78
N VAL A 322 4.71 2.38 -4.39
CA VAL A 322 6.08 2.88 -4.15
C VAL A 322 6.20 4.37 -4.49
N GLU A 323 5.45 4.84 -5.50
CA GLU A 323 5.40 6.25 -5.86
C GLU A 323 4.85 7.10 -4.72
N ARG A 324 3.76 6.66 -4.07
CA ARG A 324 3.17 7.34 -2.91
C ARG A 324 4.14 7.37 -1.73
N LEU A 325 4.91 6.29 -1.52
CA LEU A 325 5.97 6.25 -0.50
C LEU A 325 7.05 7.31 -0.72
N SER A 326 7.36 7.64 -1.98
CA SER A 326 8.40 8.61 -2.30
C SER A 326 8.07 10.04 -1.81
N HIS A 327 6.79 10.37 -1.68
CA HIS A 327 6.34 11.67 -1.18
C HIS A 327 6.63 11.85 0.31
N PHE A 328 6.64 10.77 1.10
CA PHE A 328 7.06 10.84 2.50
C PHE A 328 8.58 11.06 2.66
N ARG A 329 9.38 10.63 1.67
CA ARG A 329 10.85 10.79 1.70
C ARG A 329 11.29 12.22 1.39
N ARG A 330 10.53 12.93 0.54
CA ARG A 330 10.85 14.31 0.08
C ARG A 330 10.69 15.40 1.14
N THR A 331 10.10 15.08 2.29
CA THR A 331 10.06 15.95 3.48
C THR A 331 11.42 16.05 4.20
N SER A 332 12.46 15.39 3.67
CA SER A 332 13.84 15.52 4.12
C SER A 332 14.53 16.65 3.36
N PRO A 333 15.21 17.61 4.03
CA PRO A 333 15.84 18.75 3.38
C PRO A 333 17.11 18.31 2.65
N TRP A 334 16.97 17.77 1.43
CA TRP A 334 18.09 17.39 0.56
C TRP A 334 17.96 18.04 -0.82
N LYS A 335 17.43 19.27 -0.87
CA LYS A 335 17.37 20.06 -2.12
C LYS A 335 17.71 21.55 -1.99
N SER A 336 18.29 21.98 -0.87
CA SER A 336 18.76 23.36 -0.71
C SER A 336 20.24 23.38 -0.33
N THR A 337 21.10 22.99 -1.27
CA THR A 337 22.53 23.32 -1.31
C THR A 337 23.14 22.68 -2.55
N CYS A 338 22.88 23.27 -3.72
CA CYS A 338 23.71 23.12 -4.90
C CYS A 338 23.50 24.36 -5.78
N GLY A 339 24.49 25.27 -5.75
CA GLY A 339 24.86 26.12 -6.87
C GLY A 339 24.06 27.41 -7.06
N ASN A 340 24.55 28.50 -6.46
CA ASN A 340 24.83 29.73 -7.19
C ASN A 340 25.91 30.49 -6.40
N SER A 341 27.16 30.17 -6.69
CA SER A 341 28.31 31.02 -6.41
C SER A 341 28.61 31.78 -7.70
N SER A 342 28.25 33.05 -7.71
CA SER A 342 28.81 34.05 -8.61
C SER A 342 30.21 34.45 -8.16
#